data_AF-B0E582-F1
#
_entry.id   AF-B0E582-F1
#
_cell.length_a   1.000
_cell.length_b   1.000
_cell.length_c   1.000
_cell.angle_alpha   90.00
_cell.angle_beta   90.00
_cell.angle_gamma   90.00
#
_symmetry.space_group_name_H-M   'P 1'
#
loop_
_entity.id
_entity.type
_entity.pdbx_description
1 polymer ?
#
loop_
_entity_poly.entity_id
_entity_poly.type
_entity_poly.pdbx_seq_one_letter_code
_entity_poly.pdbx_strand_id
1 'polypeptide(L)'
;NAIEYLHNAQKPEGGWVGSWGICFTYATQFALESLSLVGETYETSPYSRRACEFLLKKQRKDGGWGESYKSCEQSAWVEHENSQVVQTCWAVMSLMYARYPYPEPIEKGIQLVMSRQLPNGSWPQEAIEGVFNKTCAIAYPNFKFSFPIWMLGKAHKYLAELKGGSGNG
;
A
#
# COMPACT_ATOMS: atom_id res chain seq x y z
N ASN A 1 -5.40 -16.50 17.89
CA ASN A 1 -4.11 -15.72 17.92
C ASN A 1 -4.24 -14.47 17.03
N ALA A 2 -3.38 -13.46 17.13
CA ALA A 2 -3.41 -12.25 16.29
C ALA A 2 -3.29 -12.55 14.78
N ILE A 3 -2.44 -13.51 14.40
CA ILE A 3 -2.28 -13.93 12.99
C ILE A 3 -3.57 -14.58 12.46
N GLU A 4 -4.17 -15.48 13.24
CA GLU A 4 -5.46 -16.09 12.90
C GLU A 4 -6.58 -15.06 12.76
N TYR A 5 -6.57 -13.99 13.57
CA TYR A 5 -7.49 -12.87 13.38
C TYR A 5 -7.26 -12.18 12.03
N LEU A 6 -6.01 -11.90 11.64
CA LEU A 6 -5.71 -11.31 10.32
C LEU A 6 -6.19 -12.21 9.19
N HIS A 7 -5.94 -13.52 9.28
CA HIS A 7 -6.41 -14.50 8.29
C HIS A 7 -7.93 -14.50 8.15
N ASN A 8 -8.66 -14.50 9.27
CA ASN A 8 -10.12 -14.51 9.29
C ASN A 8 -10.74 -13.16 8.89
N ALA A 9 -10.04 -12.05 9.12
CA ALA A 9 -10.48 -10.71 8.77
C ALA A 9 -10.20 -10.35 7.30
N GLN A 10 -9.38 -11.12 6.58
CA GLN A 10 -9.09 -10.87 5.17
C GLN A 10 -10.37 -11.05 4.35
N LYS A 11 -10.68 -10.06 3.52
CA LYS A 11 -11.86 -10.10 2.67
C LYS A 11 -11.65 -11.08 1.51
N PRO A 12 -12.72 -11.66 0.92
CA PRO A 12 -12.60 -12.61 -0.19
C PRO A 12 -11.77 -12.08 -1.37
N GLU A 13 -11.83 -10.79 -1.62
CA GLU A 13 -11.06 -10.09 -2.65
C GLU A 13 -9.56 -9.98 -2.35
N GLY A 14 -9.13 -10.19 -1.11
CA GLY A 14 -7.72 -10.26 -0.68
C GLY A 14 -7.24 -9.10 0.21
N GLY A 15 -7.97 -7.98 0.28
CA GLY A 15 -7.60 -6.86 1.15
C GLY A 15 -8.19 -6.95 2.57
N TRP A 16 -7.80 -5.99 3.42
CA TRP A 16 -8.41 -5.76 4.74
C TRP A 16 -9.10 -4.40 4.76
N VAL A 17 -10.19 -4.27 5.51
CA VAL A 17 -10.91 -2.99 5.63
C VAL A 17 -10.23 -2.12 6.70
N GLY A 18 -9.83 -0.90 6.32
CA GLY A 18 -9.25 0.08 7.24
C GLY A 18 -10.28 0.77 8.12
N SER A 19 -9.93 0.93 9.40
CA SER A 19 -10.76 1.63 10.38
C SER A 19 -10.27 3.05 10.71
N TRP A 20 -9.01 3.37 10.38
CA TRP A 20 -8.33 4.61 10.77
C TRP A 20 -7.70 5.38 9.60
N GLY A 21 -7.72 4.79 8.41
CA GLY A 21 -7.24 5.36 7.16
C GLY A 21 -8.09 4.82 6.00
N ILE A 22 -8.10 5.50 4.87
CA ILE A 22 -8.88 5.13 3.69
C ILE A 22 -8.04 4.25 2.76
N CYS A 23 -8.38 2.98 2.51
CA CYS A 23 -9.12 2.05 3.35
C CYS A 23 -8.37 0.72 3.31
N PHE A 24 -8.39 0.09 2.13
CA PHE A 24 -7.76 -1.19 1.92
C PHE A 24 -6.26 -1.08 1.76
N THR A 25 -5.74 -0.09 1.04
CA THR A 25 -4.28 0.16 0.93
C THR A 25 -3.65 0.35 2.30
N TYR A 26 -4.29 1.16 3.16
CA TYR A 26 -3.88 1.41 4.54
C TYR A 26 -3.82 0.11 5.36
N ALA A 27 -4.95 -0.61 5.49
CA ALA A 27 -5.00 -1.80 6.33
C ALA A 27 -4.14 -2.95 5.80
N THR A 28 -4.06 -3.09 4.48
CA THR A 28 -3.24 -4.12 3.84
C THR A 28 -1.75 -3.91 4.11
N GLN A 29 -1.28 -2.66 4.22
CA GLN A 29 0.09 -2.38 4.62
C GLN A 29 0.39 -2.97 6.00
N PHE A 30 -0.44 -2.67 7.01
CA PHE A 30 -0.23 -3.17 8.37
C PHE A 30 -0.40 -4.69 8.47
N ALA A 31 -1.35 -5.25 7.74
CA ALA A 31 -1.56 -6.69 7.70
C ALA A 31 -0.33 -7.40 7.13
N LEU A 32 0.19 -6.97 5.97
CA LEU A 32 1.35 -7.59 5.35
C LEU A 32 2.65 -7.33 6.11
N GLU A 33 2.80 -6.17 6.74
CA GLU A 33 3.89 -5.94 7.68
C GLU A 33 3.84 -6.98 8.82
N SER A 34 2.68 -7.16 9.46
CA SER A 34 2.50 -8.11 10.57
C SER A 34 2.73 -9.56 10.15
N LEU A 35 2.21 -9.97 8.99
CA LEU A 35 2.43 -11.31 8.43
C LEU A 35 3.91 -11.54 8.11
N SER A 36 4.61 -10.54 7.57
CA SER A 36 6.04 -10.67 7.26
C SER A 36 6.90 -10.94 8.50
N LEU A 37 6.51 -10.44 9.68
CA LEU A 37 7.23 -10.67 10.94
C LEU A 37 7.18 -12.12 11.43
N VAL A 38 6.18 -12.89 10.98
CA VAL A 38 6.07 -14.33 11.26
C VAL A 38 6.48 -15.20 10.07
N GLY A 39 7.12 -14.60 9.06
CA GLY A 39 7.60 -15.31 7.87
C GLY A 39 6.53 -15.58 6.81
N GLU A 40 5.34 -15.00 6.93
CA GLU A 40 4.27 -15.10 5.93
C GLU A 40 4.44 -14.05 4.83
N THR A 41 5.11 -14.45 3.76
CA THR A 41 5.43 -13.63 2.58
C THR A 41 4.65 -14.10 1.36
N TYR A 42 4.85 -13.47 0.20
CA TYR A 42 4.26 -13.87 -1.07
C TYR A 42 4.55 -15.33 -1.43
N GLU A 43 5.75 -15.83 -1.14
CA GLU A 43 6.09 -17.22 -1.45
C GLU A 43 5.43 -18.21 -0.48
N THR A 44 5.35 -17.83 0.81
CA THR A 44 5.03 -18.76 1.89
C THR A 44 3.58 -18.71 2.37
N SER A 45 2.81 -17.66 2.05
CA SER A 45 1.45 -17.47 2.56
C SER A 45 0.43 -17.19 1.46
N PRO A 46 -0.67 -17.97 1.37
CA PRO A 46 -1.76 -17.67 0.44
C PRO A 46 -2.46 -16.35 0.79
N TYR A 47 -2.47 -15.94 2.06
CA TYR A 47 -3.04 -14.65 2.49
C TYR A 47 -2.22 -13.49 1.92
N SER A 48 -0.89 -13.58 2.02
CA SER A 48 0.02 -12.58 1.45
C SER A 48 -0.06 -12.53 -0.08
N ARG A 49 -0.19 -13.67 -0.77
CA ARG A 49 -0.41 -13.71 -2.23
C ARG A 49 -1.69 -12.99 -2.65
N ARG A 50 -2.83 -13.36 -2.05
CA ARG A 50 -4.13 -12.74 -2.37
C ARG A 50 -4.12 -11.24 -2.15
N ALA A 51 -3.45 -10.78 -1.09
CA ALA A 51 -3.31 -9.35 -0.81
C ALA A 51 -2.48 -8.62 -1.88
N CYS A 52 -1.38 -9.22 -2.34
CA CYS A 52 -0.59 -8.67 -3.44
C CYS A 52 -1.42 -8.62 -4.73
N GLU A 53 -2.09 -9.71 -5.09
CA GLU A 53 -2.96 -9.77 -6.27
C GLU A 53 -4.11 -8.76 -6.22
N PHE A 54 -4.71 -8.58 -5.05
CA PHE A 54 -5.71 -7.54 -4.80
C PHE A 54 -5.16 -6.16 -5.13
N LEU A 55 -4.01 -5.78 -4.56
CA LEU A 55 -3.39 -4.49 -4.82
C LEU A 55 -3.01 -4.33 -6.29
N LEU A 56 -2.39 -5.34 -6.92
CA LEU A 56 -1.96 -5.26 -8.32
C LEU A 56 -3.13 -5.04 -9.28
N LYS A 57 -4.29 -5.66 -9.03
CA LYS A 57 -5.53 -5.42 -9.81
C LYS A 57 -6.05 -3.99 -9.68
N LYS A 58 -5.62 -3.25 -8.66
CA LYS A 58 -6.00 -1.85 -8.39
C LYS A 58 -4.93 -0.84 -8.82
N GLN A 59 -3.78 -1.29 -9.31
CA GLN A 59 -2.77 -0.38 -9.83
C GLN A 59 -3.28 0.30 -11.09
N ARG A 60 -3.18 1.63 -11.14
CA ARG A 60 -3.64 2.44 -12.27
C ARG A 60 -2.54 2.58 -13.31
N LYS A 61 -2.91 3.06 -14.50
CA LYS A 61 -1.97 3.24 -15.63
C LYS A 61 -0.81 4.19 -15.32
N ASP A 62 -1.04 5.16 -14.44
CA ASP A 62 -0.01 6.09 -13.97
C ASP A 62 0.93 5.49 -12.91
N GLY A 63 0.70 4.23 -12.52
CA GLY A 63 1.49 3.49 -11.54
C GLY A 63 0.99 3.60 -10.11
N GLY A 64 -0.01 4.43 -9.84
CA GLY A 64 -0.49 4.72 -8.49
C GLY A 64 -1.73 3.93 -8.06
N TRP A 65 -2.15 4.20 -6.82
CA TRP A 65 -3.37 3.69 -6.21
C TRP A 65 -4.20 4.85 -5.66
N GLY A 66 -5.53 4.72 -5.74
CA GLY A 66 -6.47 5.77 -5.32
C GLY A 66 -7.81 5.20 -4.87
N GLU A 67 -8.11 5.29 -3.58
CA GLU A 67 -9.38 4.92 -2.96
C GLU A 67 -10.15 6.16 -2.54
N SER A 68 -11.45 6.18 -2.87
CA SER A 68 -12.39 7.16 -2.33
C SER A 68 -12.71 6.84 -0.87
N TYR A 69 -13.02 7.86 -0.06
CA TYR A 69 -13.51 7.70 1.32
C TYR A 69 -14.74 6.77 1.41
N LYS A 70 -15.54 6.70 0.33
CA LYS A 70 -16.68 5.77 0.20
C LYS A 70 -16.28 4.31 0.39
N SER A 71 -15.00 3.97 0.20
CA SER A 71 -14.49 2.63 0.46
C SER A 71 -14.64 2.21 1.93
N CYS A 72 -14.58 3.18 2.84
CA CYS A 72 -14.80 2.96 4.27
C CYS A 72 -16.29 2.76 4.59
N GLU A 73 -17.16 3.60 4.00
CA GLU A 73 -18.61 3.52 4.16
C GLU A 73 -19.14 2.16 3.66
N GLN A 74 -18.72 1.75 2.47
CA GLN A 74 -19.20 0.54 1.80
C GLN A 74 -18.44 -0.72 2.22
N SER A 75 -17.31 -0.58 2.93
CA SER A 75 -16.42 -1.70 3.29
C SER A 75 -16.06 -2.56 2.06
N ALA A 76 -15.89 -1.88 0.92
CA ALA A 76 -15.61 -2.40 -0.41
C ALA A 76 -14.77 -1.36 -1.16
N TRP A 77 -13.89 -1.78 -2.07
CA TRP A 77 -13.05 -0.85 -2.81
C TRP A 77 -13.87 0.06 -3.73
N VAL A 78 -13.79 1.38 -3.52
CA VAL A 78 -14.35 2.40 -4.39
C VAL A 78 -13.22 3.24 -4.96
N GLU A 79 -13.05 3.20 -6.28
CA GLU A 79 -12.01 3.97 -6.98
C GLU A 79 -12.14 5.48 -6.70
N HIS A 80 -11.02 6.12 -6.42
CA HIS A 80 -10.92 7.58 -6.52
C HIS A 80 -10.74 7.99 -7.98
N GLU A 81 -11.05 9.26 -8.30
CA GLU A 81 -10.84 9.79 -9.66
C GLU A 81 -9.36 9.79 -10.06
N ASN A 82 -8.48 10.05 -9.09
CA ASN A 82 -7.04 10.17 -9.27
C ASN A 82 -6.28 9.25 -8.29
N SER A 83 -5.13 8.73 -8.71
CA SER A 83 -4.16 8.12 -7.78
C SER A 83 -3.78 9.11 -6.68
N GLN A 84 -3.56 8.60 -5.47
CA GLN A 84 -3.18 9.37 -4.29
C GLN A 84 -1.76 8.97 -3.86
N VAL A 85 -0.88 9.93 -3.57
CA VAL A 85 0.52 9.72 -3.18
C VAL A 85 0.62 8.85 -1.94
N VAL A 86 -0.16 9.17 -0.90
CA VAL A 86 -0.11 8.43 0.37
C VAL A 86 -0.58 6.99 0.20
N GLN A 87 -1.70 6.76 -0.51
CA GLN A 87 -2.21 5.41 -0.77
C GLN A 87 -1.29 4.61 -1.70
N THR A 88 -0.64 5.29 -2.66
CA THR A 88 0.41 4.68 -3.48
C THR A 88 1.58 4.23 -2.61
N CYS A 89 2.00 5.04 -1.63
CA CYS A 89 3.05 4.66 -0.69
C CYS A 89 2.65 3.41 0.12
N TRP A 90 1.42 3.35 0.64
CA TRP A 90 0.91 2.20 1.38
C TRP A 90 0.88 0.92 0.53
N ALA A 91 0.40 1.00 -0.71
CA ALA A 91 0.38 -0.12 -1.63
C ALA A 91 1.79 -0.61 -1.98
N VAL A 92 2.73 0.30 -2.26
CA VAL A 92 4.13 -0.06 -2.55
C VAL A 92 4.79 -0.69 -1.33
N MET A 93 4.60 -0.12 -0.13
CA MET A 93 5.10 -0.71 1.12
C MET A 93 4.53 -2.10 1.38
N SER A 94 3.23 -2.30 1.13
CA SER A 94 2.54 -3.59 1.23
C SER A 94 3.23 -4.66 0.39
N LEU A 95 3.51 -4.37 -0.89
CA LEU A 95 4.20 -5.28 -1.80
C LEU A 95 5.64 -5.58 -1.32
N MET A 96 6.35 -4.59 -0.79
CA MET A 96 7.69 -4.80 -0.23
C MET A 96 7.68 -5.67 1.04
N TYR A 97 6.71 -5.49 1.94
CA TYR A 97 6.59 -6.31 3.14
C TYR A 97 6.28 -7.77 2.81
N ALA A 98 5.42 -8.00 1.82
CA ALA A 98 5.15 -9.33 1.32
C ALA A 98 6.31 -9.94 0.52
N ARG A 99 7.44 -9.24 0.32
CA ARG A 99 8.55 -9.69 -0.52
C ARG A 99 8.09 -10.04 -1.95
N TYR A 100 7.22 -9.22 -2.53
CA TYR A 100 6.72 -9.43 -3.89
C TYR A 100 7.88 -9.45 -4.90
N PRO A 101 8.01 -10.50 -5.74
CA PRO A 101 9.25 -10.77 -6.46
C PRO A 101 9.45 -9.91 -7.72
N TYR A 102 8.38 -9.32 -8.27
CA TYR A 102 8.47 -8.58 -9.53
C TYR A 102 8.63 -7.08 -9.26
N PRO A 103 9.70 -6.43 -9.77
CA PRO A 103 9.99 -5.04 -9.44
C PRO A 103 9.08 -4.04 -10.17
N GLU A 104 8.55 -4.38 -11.34
CA GLU A 104 7.85 -3.42 -12.22
C GLU A 104 6.69 -2.67 -11.52
N PRO A 105 5.74 -3.33 -10.81
CA PRO A 105 4.66 -2.61 -10.15
C PRO A 105 5.14 -1.65 -9.06
N ILE A 106 6.22 -2.02 -8.36
CA ILE A 106 6.85 -1.22 -7.31
C ILE A 106 7.55 0.00 -7.94
N GLU A 107 8.31 -0.20 -9.01
CA GLU A 107 9.00 0.86 -9.74
C GLU A 107 8.02 1.90 -10.32
N LYS A 108 6.88 1.47 -10.86
CA LYS A 108 5.82 2.38 -11.34
C LYS A 108 5.24 3.24 -10.21
N GLY A 109 4.97 2.64 -9.04
CA GLY A 109 4.49 3.39 -7.88
C GLY A 109 5.51 4.41 -7.37
N ILE A 110 6.79 4.04 -7.36
CA ILE A 110 7.89 4.94 -7.01
C ILE A 110 7.99 6.11 -7.99
N GLN A 111 7.94 5.83 -9.30
CA GLN A 111 7.97 6.85 -10.34
C GLN A 111 6.83 7.86 -10.19
N LEU A 112 5.61 7.40 -9.91
CA LEU A 112 4.48 8.28 -9.63
C LEU A 112 4.76 9.18 -8.42
N VAL A 113 5.20 8.61 -7.30
CA VAL A 113 5.48 9.39 -6.08
C VAL A 113 6.60 10.41 -6.34
N MET A 114 7.71 10.01 -6.98
CA MET A 114 8.81 10.93 -7.30
C MET A 114 8.38 12.05 -8.26
N SER A 115 7.55 11.74 -9.26
CA SER A 115 7.06 12.73 -10.24
C SER A 115 6.20 13.83 -9.61
N ARG A 116 5.61 13.57 -8.44
CA ARG A 116 4.76 14.51 -7.71
C ARG A 116 5.49 15.26 -6.60
N GLN A 117 6.80 15.03 -6.43
CA GLN A 117 7.60 15.81 -5.50
C GLN A 117 7.76 17.25 -6.02
N LEU A 118 7.44 18.22 -5.16
CA LEU A 118 7.56 19.65 -5.46
C LEU A 118 9.01 20.12 -5.33
N PRO A 119 9.38 21.27 -5.94
CA PRO A 119 10.76 21.79 -5.90
C PRO A 119 11.30 22.03 -4.48
N ASN A 120 10.43 22.24 -3.49
CA ASN A 120 10.80 22.41 -2.08
C ASN A 120 10.94 21.06 -1.33
N GLY A 121 10.89 19.93 -2.02
CA GLY A 121 10.98 18.58 -1.47
C GLY A 121 9.70 18.04 -0.84
N SER A 122 8.62 18.84 -0.78
CA SER A 122 7.31 18.40 -0.27
C SER A 122 6.47 17.68 -1.33
N TRP A 123 5.37 17.07 -0.90
CA TRP A 123 4.32 16.59 -1.80
C TRP A 123 3.03 17.43 -1.63
N PRO A 124 2.22 17.55 -2.69
CA PRO A 124 0.94 18.24 -2.59
C PRO A 124 0.02 17.54 -1.59
N GLN A 125 -0.83 18.32 -0.93
CA GLN A 125 -1.97 17.75 -0.21
C GLN A 125 -2.99 17.30 -1.27
N GLU A 126 -3.34 16.02 -1.25
CA GLU A 126 -4.34 15.46 -2.16
C GLU A 126 -5.65 15.18 -1.39
N ALA A 127 -6.46 14.21 -1.81
CA ALA A 127 -7.70 13.87 -1.13
C ALA A 127 -7.44 13.41 0.32
N ILE A 128 -8.45 13.57 1.17
CA ILE A 128 -8.36 13.25 2.60
C ILE A 128 -7.96 11.78 2.78
N GLU A 129 -7.00 11.51 3.66
CA GLU A 129 -6.40 10.19 3.86
C GLU A 129 -6.97 9.41 5.06
N GLY A 130 -7.54 10.13 6.04
CA GLY A 130 -8.04 9.57 7.29
C GLY A 130 -9.55 9.40 7.34
N VAL A 131 -10.01 8.35 8.02
CA VAL A 131 -11.42 8.16 8.39
C VAL A 131 -11.51 7.78 9.86
N PHE A 132 -12.51 8.31 10.56
CA PHE A 132 -12.92 7.93 11.91
C PHE A 132 -14.40 7.52 11.88
N ASN A 133 -14.73 6.39 12.50
CA ASN A 133 -16.10 5.83 12.52
C ASN A 133 -16.79 5.68 11.15
N LYS A 134 -16.01 5.38 10.09
CA LYS A 134 -16.48 5.21 8.70
C LYS A 134 -17.06 6.46 8.02
N THR A 135 -17.41 7.52 8.74
CA THR A 135 -18.11 8.70 8.20
C THR A 135 -17.40 10.03 8.44
N CYS A 136 -16.42 10.11 9.35
CA CYS A 136 -15.72 11.35 9.66
C CYS A 136 -14.33 11.35 9.01
N ALA A 137 -14.12 12.17 7.98
CA ALA A 137 -12.83 12.26 7.31
C ALA A 137 -11.88 13.19 8.10
N ILE A 138 -10.68 12.71 8.42
CA ILE A 138 -9.65 13.47 9.15
C ILE A 138 -8.46 13.66 8.22
N ALA A 139 -8.00 14.90 8.07
CA ALA A 139 -6.75 15.17 7.38
C ALA A 139 -5.57 14.78 8.29
N TYR A 140 -4.58 14.08 7.74
CA TYR A 140 -3.31 13.82 8.40
C TYR A 140 -2.20 14.61 7.67
N PRO A 141 -1.95 15.88 8.03
CA PRO A 141 -1.13 16.80 7.23
C PRO A 141 0.32 16.33 7.01
N ASN A 142 0.81 15.46 7.90
CA ASN A 142 2.16 14.92 7.85
C ASN A 142 2.30 13.67 6.96
N PHE A 143 1.20 13.00 6.57
CA PHE A 143 1.29 11.75 5.81
C PHE A 143 1.93 11.94 4.44
N LYS A 144 1.67 13.08 3.79
CA LYS A 144 2.33 13.47 2.53
C LYS A 144 3.84 13.66 2.63
N PHE A 145 4.40 13.73 3.84
CA PHE A 145 5.85 13.76 4.04
C PHE A 145 6.36 12.40 4.54
N SER A 146 5.77 11.90 5.62
CA SER A 146 6.26 10.71 6.31
C SER A 146 6.23 9.47 5.41
N PHE A 147 5.14 9.24 4.69
CA PHE A 147 5.00 8.03 3.87
C PHE A 147 5.86 8.05 2.61
N PRO A 148 5.95 9.14 1.83
CA PRO A 148 6.89 9.21 0.72
C PRO A 148 8.33 9.00 1.14
N ILE A 149 8.80 9.68 2.18
CA ILE A 149 10.18 9.55 2.67
C ILE A 149 10.45 8.10 3.13
N TRP A 150 9.54 7.52 3.91
CA TRP A 150 9.69 6.16 4.41
C TRP A 150 9.68 5.12 3.28
N MET A 151 8.69 5.21 2.39
CA MET A 151 8.54 4.29 1.27
C MET A 151 9.76 4.36 0.34
N LEU A 152 10.20 5.56 -0.05
CA LEU A 152 11.35 5.74 -0.95
C LEU A 152 12.65 5.21 -0.32
N GLY A 153 12.88 5.48 0.97
CA GLY A 153 14.05 4.95 1.68
C GLY A 153 14.06 3.41 1.75
N LYS A 154 12.89 2.80 1.95
CA LYS A 154 12.75 1.34 1.99
C LYS A 154 12.89 0.72 0.60
N ALA A 155 12.31 1.35 -0.42
CA ALA A 155 12.35 0.93 -1.81
C ALA A 155 13.77 0.92 -2.38
N HIS A 156 14.59 1.92 -2.04
CA HIS A 156 15.99 1.98 -2.46
C HIS A 156 16.76 0.70 -2.08
N LYS A 157 16.60 0.24 -0.83
CA LYS A 157 17.23 -1.00 -0.35
C LYS A 157 16.61 -2.24 -1.00
N TYR A 158 15.28 -2.29 -1.04
CA TYR A 158 14.54 -3.46 -1.53
C TYR A 158 14.80 -3.76 -3.01
N LEU A 159 14.82 -2.74 -3.88
CA LEU A 159 15.10 -2.93 -5.31
C LEU A 159 16.55 -3.34 -5.57
N ALA A 160 17.50 -2.87 -4.75
CA ALA A 160 18.89 -3.33 -4.83
C ALA A 160 19.00 -4.82 -4.48
N GLU A 161 18.30 -5.28 -3.43
CA GLU A 161 18.21 -6.69 -3.06
C GLU A 161 17.61 -7.54 -4.20
N LEU A 162 16.48 -7.12 -4.78
CA LEU A 162 15.83 -7.87 -5.87
C LEU A 162 16.72 -8.00 -7.12
N LYS A 163 17.40 -6.92 -7.51
CA LYS A 163 18.29 -6.91 -8.68
C LYS A 163 19.57 -7.71 -8.44
N GLY A 164 20.11 -7.65 -7.22
CA GLY A 164 21.28 -8.45 -6.82
C GLY A 164 20.99 -9.95 -6.72
N GLY A 165 19.78 -10.35 -6.32
CA GLY A 165 19.36 -11.74 -6.23
C GLY A 165 19.10 -12.43 -7.57
N SER A 166 18.84 -11.65 -8.63
CA SER A 166 18.57 -12.15 -9.99
C SER A 166 19.84 -12.57 -10.75
N GLY A 167 21.03 -12.45 -10.15
CA GLY A 167 22.33 -12.76 -10.75
C GLY A 167 22.93 -14.14 -10.42
N ASN A 168 22.27 -14.96 -9.60
CA ASN A 168 22.77 -16.28 -9.18
C ASN A 168 21.80 -17.42 -9.56
N GLY A 169 21.35 -17.44 -10.82
CA GLY A 169 20.58 -18.53 -11.43
C GLY A 169 21.41 -19.29 -12.44
#